data_AF-A0A7J3GCW8-F1
#
_entry.id   AF-A0A7J3GCW8-F1
#
_cell.length_a   1.000
_cell.length_b   1.000
_cell.length_c   1.000
_cell.angle_alpha   90.00
_cell.angle_beta   90.00
_cell.angle_gamma   90.00
#
_symmetry.space_group_name_H-M   'P 1'
#
loop_
_entity.id
_entity.type
_entity.pdbx_description
1 polymer ?
#
loop_
_entity_poly.entity_id
_entity_poly.type
_entity_poly.pdbx_seq_one_letter_code
_entity_poly.pdbx_strand_id
1 'polypeptide(L)'
;MKFAMKLSALDSGEPCLKHNCALCCHETKMYLTWLDINRIVKLGYSLRSFAERSEGIWRLKNIGGRCFFLEGSKCKIYKFRPYGCRLYPLVYDQEMKRAKLDNLCPHKEEFIVQGDDLRRLIFVLKILSMGNVFKKSSYIL
;
A
#
# COMPACT_ATOMS: atom_id res chain seq x y z
N MET A 1 14.44 -22.21 -16.74
CA MET A 1 15.09 -21.59 -15.57
C MET A 1 14.04 -20.81 -14.78
N LYS A 2 13.65 -21.29 -13.59
CA LYS A 2 12.83 -20.50 -12.66
C LYS A 2 13.78 -19.55 -11.94
N PHE A 3 13.93 -18.32 -12.42
CA PHE A 3 14.47 -17.26 -11.57
C PHE A 3 13.44 -17.06 -10.46
N ALA A 4 13.74 -17.57 -9.26
CA ALA A 4 13.03 -17.14 -8.07
C ALA A 4 13.31 -15.63 -7.93
N MET A 5 12.33 -14.80 -8.30
CA MET A 5 12.41 -13.36 -8.05
C MET A 5 12.52 -13.19 -6.54
N LYS A 6 13.74 -12.88 -6.07
CA LYS A 6 13.98 -12.54 -4.68
C LYS A 6 13.07 -11.35 -4.36
N LEU A 7 12.23 -11.47 -3.33
CA LEU A 7 11.36 -10.35 -2.93
C LEU A 7 12.23 -9.13 -2.66
N SER A 8 11.85 -7.98 -3.19
CA SER A 8 12.51 -6.71 -2.89
C SER A 8 12.36 -6.36 -1.40
N ALA A 9 13.21 -5.46 -0.91
CA ALA A 9 13.10 -4.93 0.46
C ALA A 9 11.74 -4.30 0.72
N LEU A 10 11.14 -3.69 -0.31
CA LEU A 10 9.78 -3.14 -0.25
C LEU A 10 8.75 -4.25 -0.04
N ASP A 11 8.74 -5.26 -0.90
CA ASP A 11 7.70 -6.30 -0.85
C ASP A 11 7.78 -7.17 0.42
N SER A 12 9.00 -7.50 0.84
CA SER A 12 9.24 -8.20 2.10
C SER A 12 8.96 -7.31 3.32
N GLY A 13 9.15 -5.99 3.19
CA GLY A 13 9.11 -5.03 4.29
C GLY A 13 10.22 -5.28 5.30
N GLU A 14 11.37 -5.81 4.88
CA GLU A 14 12.47 -6.19 5.76
C GLU A 14 12.88 -5.06 6.72
N PRO A 15 13.08 -3.80 6.28
CA PRO A 15 13.40 -2.71 7.21
C PRO A 15 12.30 -2.48 8.26
N CYS A 16 11.03 -2.59 7.89
CA CYS A 16 9.92 -2.45 8.84
C CYS A 16 9.93 -3.57 9.88
N LEU A 17 10.24 -4.81 9.49
CA LEU A 17 10.30 -5.95 10.40
C LEU A 17 11.48 -5.84 11.36
N LYS A 18 12.66 -5.49 10.83
CA LYS A 18 13.90 -5.27 11.59
C LYS A 18 13.70 -4.26 12.71
N HIS A 19 12.97 -3.17 12.44
CA HIS A 19 12.72 -2.09 13.41
C HIS A 19 11.40 -2.20 14.17
N ASN A 20 10.64 -3.29 13.98
CA ASN A 20 9.28 -3.46 14.54
C ASN A 20 8.39 -2.22 14.31
N CYS A 21 8.49 -1.63 13.11
CA CYS A 21 7.87 -0.35 12.77
C CYS A 21 6.49 -0.56 12.12
N ALA A 22 5.49 0.16 12.62
CA ALA A 22 4.13 0.22 12.07
C ALA A 22 3.61 1.65 11.90
N LEU A 23 4.51 2.64 11.81
CA LEU A 23 4.12 4.06 11.76
C LEU A 23 3.15 4.36 10.60
N CYS A 24 3.34 3.73 9.44
CA CYS A 24 2.46 3.89 8.28
C CYS A 24 1.04 3.32 8.47
N CYS A 25 0.78 2.59 9.55
CA CYS A 25 -0.54 2.12 9.93
C CYS A 25 -1.33 3.15 10.75
N HIS A 26 -0.73 4.25 11.19
CA HIS A 26 -1.41 5.35 11.86
C HIS A 26 -1.93 6.35 10.84
N GLU A 27 -3.21 6.73 10.97
CA GLU A 27 -3.91 7.69 10.12
C GLU A 27 -3.74 7.44 8.61
N THR A 28 -3.62 6.16 8.25
CA THR A 28 -3.24 5.77 6.90
C THR A 28 -4.34 6.15 5.89
N LYS A 29 -3.93 6.68 4.74
CA LYS A 29 -4.82 6.95 3.60
C LYS A 29 -4.63 5.93 2.47
N MET A 30 -4.09 4.76 2.79
CA MET A 30 -3.68 3.78 1.79
C MET A 30 -4.84 3.30 0.92
N TYR A 31 -4.76 3.55 -0.38
CA TYR A 31 -5.73 3.05 -1.35
C TYR A 31 -5.65 1.54 -1.53
N LEU A 32 -6.82 0.97 -1.84
CA LEU A 32 -7.01 -0.45 -2.08
C LEU A 32 -7.38 -0.66 -3.53
N THR A 33 -6.62 -1.52 -4.20
CA THR A 33 -7.05 -2.04 -5.49
C THR A 33 -8.17 -3.06 -5.30
N TRP A 34 -8.93 -3.34 -6.36
CA TRP A 34 -9.91 -4.43 -6.34
C TRP A 34 -9.26 -5.80 -6.07
N LEU A 35 -7.99 -5.98 -6.47
CA LEU A 35 -7.20 -7.18 -6.16
C LEU A 35 -6.90 -7.29 -4.66
N ASP A 36 -6.61 -6.17 -3.99
CA ASP A 36 -6.40 -6.15 -2.54
C ASP A 36 -7.69 -6.51 -1.80
N ILE A 37 -8.81 -5.90 -2.20
CA ILE A 37 -10.13 -6.19 -1.65
C ILE A 37 -10.44 -7.68 -1.77
N ASN A 38 -10.33 -8.24 -2.98
CA ASN A 38 -10.60 -9.65 -3.22
C ASN A 38 -9.70 -10.56 -2.40
N ARG A 39 -8.41 -10.24 -2.29
CA ARG A 39 -7.45 -11.01 -1.49
C ARG A 39 -7.83 -11.00 -0.02
N ILE A 40 -8.19 -9.84 0.53
CA ILE A 40 -8.51 -9.67 1.96
C ILE A 40 -9.86 -10.29 2.31
N VAL A 41 -10.87 -10.18 1.43
CA VAL A 41 -12.17 -10.86 1.62
C VAL A 41 -11.99 -12.38 1.68
N LYS A 42 -11.11 -12.95 0.86
CA LYS A 42 -10.77 -14.39 0.91
C LYS A 42 -10.08 -14.82 2.21
N LEU A 43 -9.56 -13.88 3.01
CA LEU A 43 -9.04 -14.17 4.36
C LEU A 43 -10.16 -14.21 5.42
N GLY A 44 -11.41 -13.97 5.05
CA GLY A 44 -12.56 -14.00 5.96
C GLY A 44 -12.99 -12.63 6.51
N TYR A 45 -12.39 -11.52 6.05
CA TYR A 45 -12.81 -10.18 6.46
C TYR A 45 -13.97 -9.67 5.60
N SER A 46 -14.97 -9.04 6.24
CA SER A 46 -16.03 -8.36 5.50
C SER A 46 -15.51 -7.02 4.94
N LEU A 47 -15.85 -6.69 3.69
CA LEU A 47 -15.36 -5.46 3.05
C LEU A 47 -15.57 -4.20 3.90
N ARG A 48 -16.75 -4.07 4.52
CA ARG A 48 -17.13 -2.92 5.34
C ARG A 48 -16.35 -2.82 6.67
N SER A 49 -15.71 -3.90 7.12
CA SER A 49 -14.92 -3.86 8.35
C SER A 49 -13.58 -3.16 8.12
N PHE A 50 -12.93 -3.43 6.99
CA PHE A 50 -11.54 -3.01 6.75
C PHE A 50 -11.36 -1.91 5.71
N ALA A 51 -12.38 -1.63 4.91
CA ALA A 51 -12.31 -0.63 3.85
C ALA A 51 -13.44 0.38 3.95
N GLU A 52 -13.15 1.59 3.48
CA GLU A 52 -14.10 2.67 3.30
C GLU A 52 -13.85 3.37 1.97
N ARG A 53 -14.86 4.11 1.48
CA ARG A 53 -14.72 4.93 0.28
C ARG A 53 -14.39 6.37 0.65
N SER A 54 -13.38 6.92 -0.01
CA SER A 54 -13.02 8.33 0.02
C SER A 54 -12.84 8.78 -1.42
N GLU A 55 -13.51 9.86 -1.82
CA GLU A 55 -13.37 10.43 -3.18
C GLU A 55 -13.59 9.41 -4.30
N GLY A 56 -14.50 8.45 -4.09
CA GLY A 56 -14.81 7.40 -5.06
C GLY A 56 -13.87 6.18 -5.05
N ILE A 57 -12.74 6.25 -4.35
CA ILE A 57 -11.74 5.19 -4.27
C ILE A 57 -11.84 4.45 -2.94
N TRP A 58 -11.64 3.13 -2.95
CA TRP A 58 -11.53 2.35 -1.72
C TRP A 58 -10.17 2.58 -1.06
N ARG A 59 -10.17 2.78 0.26
CA ARG A 59 -8.96 2.86 1.09
C ARG A 59 -9.10 2.01 2.35
N LEU A 60 -7.98 1.75 3.01
CA LEU A 60 -7.98 1.13 4.34
C LEU A 60 -8.75 2.01 5.32
N LYS A 61 -9.61 1.38 6.11
CA LYS A 61 -10.37 2.04 7.17
C LYS A 61 -9.51 2.20 8.42
N ASN A 62 -9.65 3.34 9.08
CA ASN A 62 -9.08 3.56 10.41
C ASN A 62 -10.15 3.44 11.51
N ILE A 63 -9.76 2.91 12.67
CA ILE A 63 -10.54 2.91 13.92
C ILE A 63 -9.68 3.62 14.97
N GLY A 64 -10.17 4.75 15.49
CA GLY A 64 -9.40 5.56 16.46
C GLY A 64 -8.04 6.02 15.92
N GLY A 65 -7.98 6.45 14.65
CA GLY A 65 -6.75 6.90 14.00
C GLY A 65 -5.75 5.79 13.68
N ARG A 66 -6.13 4.51 13.79
CA ARG A 66 -5.27 3.37 13.49
C ARG A 66 -5.90 2.48 12.43
N CYS A 67 -5.09 1.95 11.52
CA CYS A 67 -5.56 1.01 10.51
C CYS A 67 -6.30 -0.16 11.17
N PHE A 68 -7.43 -0.59 10.59
CA PHE A 68 -8.20 -1.76 11.04
C PHE A 68 -7.36 -3.04 11.27
N PHE A 69 -6.24 -3.16 10.54
CA PHE A 69 -5.34 -4.30 10.65
C PHE A 69 -4.19 -4.13 11.66
N LEU A 70 -4.06 -2.97 12.32
CA LEU A 70 -3.04 -2.74 13.34
C LEU A 70 -3.48 -3.35 14.68
N GLU A 71 -2.67 -4.25 15.20
CA GLU A 71 -2.82 -4.87 16.52
C GLU A 71 -1.51 -4.68 17.30
N GLY A 72 -1.55 -3.86 18.35
CA GLY A 72 -0.33 -3.36 19.00
C GLY A 72 0.56 -2.62 18.00
N SER A 73 1.76 -3.15 17.77
CA SER A 73 2.75 -2.65 16.79
C SER A 73 2.85 -3.51 15.52
N LYS A 74 1.87 -4.39 15.26
CA LYS A 74 1.94 -5.35 14.14
C LYS A 74 0.69 -5.30 13.26
N CYS A 75 0.90 -5.44 11.95
CA CYS A 75 -0.20 -5.63 11.01
C CYS A 75 -0.63 -7.11 11.01
N LYS A 76 -1.86 -7.42 11.42
CA LYS A 76 -2.37 -8.80 11.52
C LYS A 76 -2.46 -9.52 10.16
N ILE A 77 -2.47 -8.79 9.05
CA ILE A 77 -2.41 -9.34 7.69
C ILE A 77 -1.06 -9.08 7.01
N TYR A 78 0.06 -8.99 7.75
CA TYR A 78 1.37 -8.57 7.22
C TYR A 78 1.76 -9.27 5.89
N LYS A 79 1.58 -10.60 5.83
CA LYS A 79 1.86 -11.43 4.65
C LYS A 79 0.93 -11.17 3.46
N PHE A 80 -0.25 -10.59 3.70
CA PHE A 80 -1.30 -10.30 2.73
C PHE A 80 -1.58 -8.80 2.58
N ARG A 81 -0.68 -7.95 3.07
CA ARG A 81 -0.79 -6.49 3.00
C ARG A 81 -1.18 -6.02 1.60
N PRO A 82 -2.00 -4.94 1.49
CA PRO A 82 -2.34 -4.33 0.22
C PRO A 82 -1.10 -3.96 -0.59
N TYR A 83 -1.24 -3.87 -1.92
CA TYR A 83 -0.11 -3.53 -2.79
C TYR A 83 0.58 -2.22 -2.41
N GLY A 84 -0.17 -1.18 -2.05
CA GLY A 84 0.43 0.08 -1.61
C GLY A 84 1.21 -0.06 -0.29
N CYS A 85 0.72 -0.87 0.66
CA CYS A 85 1.48 -1.19 1.89
C CYS A 85 2.75 -2.00 1.63
N ARG A 86 2.80 -2.79 0.55
CA ARG A 86 4.01 -3.53 0.12
C ARG A 86 4.99 -2.67 -0.65
N LEU A 87 4.53 -1.57 -1.23
CA LEU A 87 5.38 -0.63 -1.94
C LEU A 87 5.89 0.46 -1.01
N TYR A 88 5.21 0.77 0.08
CA TYR A 88 5.67 1.77 1.03
C TYR A 88 7.09 1.44 1.58
N PRO A 89 8.05 2.38 1.57
CA PRO A 89 7.86 3.83 1.37
C PRO A 89 7.96 4.36 -0.06
N LEU A 90 8.07 3.51 -1.09
CA LEU A 90 8.02 3.95 -2.49
C LEU A 90 6.61 4.44 -2.87
N VAL A 91 6.51 5.73 -3.15
CA VAL A 91 5.28 6.43 -3.55
C VAL A 91 5.47 7.17 -4.87
N TYR A 92 4.37 7.57 -5.50
CA TYR A 92 4.40 8.46 -6.66
C TYR A 92 4.09 9.89 -6.21
N ASP A 93 4.99 10.81 -6.53
CA ASP A 93 4.80 12.23 -6.31
C ASP A 93 4.13 12.83 -7.55
N GLN A 94 2.91 13.34 -7.39
CA GLN A 94 2.15 13.91 -8.51
C GLN A 94 2.71 15.24 -9.01
N GLU A 95 3.20 16.09 -8.11
CA GLU A 95 3.71 17.41 -8.43
C GLU A 95 4.99 17.29 -9.26
N MET A 96 5.92 16.46 -8.78
CA MET A 96 7.19 16.18 -9.45
C MET A 96 7.08 15.11 -10.54
N LYS A 97 5.91 14.47 -10.69
CA LYS A 97 5.63 13.39 -11.65
C LYS A 97 6.66 12.27 -11.64
N ARG A 98 7.10 11.84 -10.45
CA ARG A 98 8.15 10.83 -10.30
C ARG A 98 7.93 9.94 -9.08
N ALA A 99 8.49 8.75 -9.13
CA ALA A 99 8.59 7.92 -7.92
C ALA A 99 9.58 8.55 -6.94
N LYS A 100 9.26 8.49 -5.65
CA LYS A 100 10.13 8.89 -4.55
C LYS A 100 9.89 8.00 -3.33
N LEU A 101 10.83 8.03 -2.38
CA LEU A 101 10.58 7.47 -1.05
C LEU A 101 9.90 8.53 -0.18
N ASP A 102 8.85 8.14 0.52
CA ASP A 102 8.11 9.01 1.42
C ASP A 102 8.97 9.44 2.62
N ASN A 103 8.99 10.75 2.89
CA ASN A 103 9.73 11.34 4.00
C ASN A 103 9.16 11.00 5.37
N LEU A 104 7.89 10.56 5.43
CA LEU A 104 7.26 10.11 6.68
C LEU A 104 7.80 8.75 7.16
N CYS A 105 8.49 8.00 6.30
CA CYS A 105 9.11 6.74 6.71
C CYS A 105 10.47 7.01 7.37
N PRO A 106 10.64 6.68 8.67
CA PRO A 106 11.89 6.93 9.38
C PRO A 106 13.05 6.04 8.90
N HIS A 107 12.75 4.96 8.17
CA HIS A 107 13.73 3.98 7.69
C HIS A 107 13.88 4.00 6.16
N LYS A 108 13.42 5.06 5.48
CA LYS A 108 13.37 5.10 4.01
C LYS A 108 14.72 4.84 3.36
N GLU A 109 15.81 5.28 3.98
CA GLU A 109 17.18 5.11 3.47
C GLU A 109 17.65 3.63 3.47
N GLU A 110 16.99 2.73 4.20
CA GLU A 110 17.30 1.29 4.20
C GLU A 110 16.61 0.55 3.03
N PHE A 111 15.73 1.21 2.27
CA PHE A 111 15.05 0.60 1.14
C PHE A 111 15.81 0.81 -0.17
N ILE A 112 16.35 -0.27 -0.71
CA ILE A 112 16.95 -0.29 -2.04
C ILE A 112 15.86 -0.52 -3.09
N VAL A 113 15.51 0.53 -3.83
CA VAL A 113 14.50 0.49 -4.90
C VAL A 113 15.10 -0.11 -6.17
N GLN A 114 14.42 -1.08 -6.77
CA GLN A 114 14.83 -1.73 -8.01
C GLN A 114 13.85 -1.40 -9.15
N GLY A 115 14.25 -1.66 -10.40
CA GLY A 115 13.40 -1.41 -11.57
C GLY A 115 12.06 -2.16 -11.52
N ASP A 116 12.02 -3.35 -10.93
CA ASP A 116 10.78 -4.11 -10.72
C ASP A 116 9.82 -3.43 -9.73
N ASP A 117 10.32 -2.70 -8.75
CA ASP A 117 9.49 -1.95 -7.81
C ASP A 117 8.80 -0.78 -8.52
N LEU A 118 9.48 -0.11 -9.44
CA LEU A 118 8.89 0.93 -10.30
C LEU A 118 7.82 0.34 -11.22
N ARG A 119 8.06 -0.83 -11.82
CA ARG A 119 7.06 -1.54 -12.62
C ARG A 119 5.82 -1.88 -11.80
N ARG A 120 6.01 -2.37 -10.57
CA ARG A 120 4.91 -2.66 -9.63
C ARG A 120 4.16 -1.40 -9.22
N LEU A 121 4.85 -0.28 -8.96
CA LEU A 121 4.22 1.00 -8.67
C LEU A 121 3.31 1.44 -9.83
N ILE A 122 3.83 1.44 -11.06
CA ILE A 122 3.06 1.78 -12.26
C ILE A 122 1.84 0.86 -12.42
N PHE A 123 2.01 -0.44 -12.19
CA PHE A 123 0.92 -1.40 -12.24
C PHE A 123 -0.20 -1.08 -11.23
N VAL A 124 0.16 -0.76 -9.99
CA VAL A 124 -0.80 -0.38 -8.94
C VAL A 124 -1.53 0.91 -9.32
N LEU A 125 -0.80 1.93 -9.78
CA LEU A 125 -1.39 3.20 -10.22
C LEU A 125 -2.38 3.00 -11.38
N LYS A 126 -2.04 2.15 -12.36
CA LYS A 126 -2.95 1.79 -13.47
C LYS A 126 -4.22 1.11 -12.97
N ILE A 127 -4.14 0.19 -12.02
CA ILE A 127 -5.34 -0.47 -11.48
C ILE A 127 -6.22 0.53 -10.72
N LEU A 128 -5.60 1.40 -9.91
CA LEU A 128 -6.33 2.43 -9.18
C LEU A 128 -7.03 3.41 -10.13
N SER A 129 -6.38 3.80 -11.24
CA SER A 129 -7.01 4.67 -12.24
C SER A 129 -8.07 3.98 -13.08
N MET A 130 -7.92 2.69 -13.40
CA MET A 130 -8.93 1.91 -14.12
C MET A 130 -10.24 1.76 -13.33
N GLY A 131 -10.16 1.64 -12.00
CA GLY A 131 -11.34 1.63 -11.12
C GLY A 131 -12.14 2.94 -11.15
N ASN A 132 -11.54 4.01 -11.66
CA ASN A 132 -12.12 5.34 -11.70
C ASN A 132 -12.68 5.75 -13.07
N VAL A 133 -12.46 4.97 -14.14
CA VAL A 133 -12.87 5.31 -15.53
C VAL A 133 -14.38 5.62 -15.69
N PHE A 134 -15.21 5.38 -14.68
CA PHE A 134 -16.62 5.78 -14.63
C PHE A 134 -16.95 7.18 -14.07
N LYS A 135 -15.98 8.03 -13.67
CA LYS A 135 -16.28 9.45 -13.36
C LYS A 135 -15.21 10.42 -13.86
N LYS A 136 -15.50 11.02 -15.02
CA LYS A 136 -14.84 12.21 -15.56
C LYS A 136 -14.93 13.35 -14.53
N SER A 137 -13.80 13.75 -13.95
CA SER A 137 -13.37 15.12 -13.60
C SER A 137 -12.33 15.04 -12.48
N SER A 138 -11.11 15.49 -12.76
CA SER A 138 -10.10 15.85 -11.77
C SER A 138 -9.71 14.76 -10.76
N TYR A 139 -8.81 13.84 -11.16
CA TYR A 139 -8.20 12.93 -10.19
C TYR A 139 -7.15 13.67 -9.36
N ILE A 140 -7.61 14.11 -8.19
CA ILE A 140 -6.82 14.48 -7.02
C ILE A 140 -6.30 13.17 -6.40
N LEU A 141 -4.99 13.02 -6.20
CA LEU A 141 -4.36 12.12 -5.21
C LEU A 141 -2.97 12.59 -4.78
#